data_AF-A0A536ZT60-F1
#
_entry.id   AF-A0A536ZT60-F1
#
_cell.length_a   1.000
_cell.length_b   1.000
_cell.length_c   1.000
_cell.angle_alpha   90.00
_cell.angle_beta   90.00
_cell.angle_gamma   90.00
#
_symmetry.space_group_name_H-M   'P 1'
#
loop_
_entity.id
_entity.type
_entity.pdbx_description
1 polymer ?
#
loop_
_entity_poly.entity_id
_entity_poly.type
_entity_poly.pdbx_seq_one_letter_code
_entity_poly.pdbx_strand_id
1 'polypeptide(L)' 'MAPAPVCVERFQRATDVSANLAALKKVDSWSQRDFVEKGGWATVPGSKPPEQVSAVAKACASLLAPA' A
#
# COMPACT_ATOMS: atom_id res chain seq x y z
N MET A 1 7.92 12.83 -9.28
CA MET A 1 8.13 11.45 -8.78
C MET A 1 6.90 11.03 -8.00
N ALA A 2 6.18 10.00 -8.45
CA ALA A 2 5.07 9.44 -7.68
C ALA A 2 5.65 8.74 -6.43
N PRO A 3 5.04 8.87 -5.24
CA PRO A 3 5.42 8.11 -4.04
C PRO A 3 4.90 6.66 -4.06
N ALA A 4 3.95 6.34 -4.93
CA ALA A 4 3.36 5.02 -5.07
C ALA A 4 4.32 3.89 -5.52
N PRO A 5 5.33 4.11 -6.40
CA PRO A 5 6.32 3.10 -6.77
C PRO A 5 7.11 2.58 -5.57
N VAL A 6 7.43 3.44 -4.59
CA VAL A 6 8.18 3.04 -3.38
C VAL A 6 7.35 2.10 -2.52
N CYS A 7 6.04 2.34 -2.39
CA CYS A 7 5.15 1.44 -1.67
C CYS A 7 5.05 0.07 -2.36
N VAL A 8 4.90 0.05 -3.69
CA VAL A 8 4.86 -1.19 -4.47
C VAL A 8 6.17 -1.97 -4.33
N GLU A 9 7.32 -1.30 -4.41
CA GLU A 9 8.62 -1.96 -4.27
C GLU A 9 8.80 -2.57 -2.86
N ARG A 10 8.39 -1.84 -1.81
CA ARG A 10 8.42 -2.35 -0.43
C ARG A 10 7.46 -3.50 -0.23
N PHE A 11 6.28 -3.44 -0.85
CA PHE A 11 5.34 -4.54 -0.85
C PHE A 11 5.95 -5.77 -1.51
N GLN A 12 6.55 -5.61 -2.70
CA GLN A 12 7.22 -6.66 -3.46
C GLN A 12 8.46 -7.26 -2.77
N ARG A 13 9.10 -6.51 -1.87
CA ARG A 13 10.20 -7.01 -1.03
C ARG A 13 9.73 -7.70 0.25
N ALA A 14 8.43 -7.70 0.55
CA ALA A 14 7.90 -8.42 1.71
C ALA A 14 8.06 -9.93 1.53
N THR A 15 8.37 -10.65 2.61
CA THR A 15 8.54 -12.11 2.59
C THR A 15 7.28 -12.85 2.14
N ASP A 16 6.11 -12.26 2.41
CA ASP A 16 4.79 -12.85 2.16
C ASP A 16 4.01 -12.15 1.03
N VAL A 17 4.70 -11.61 0.02
CA VAL A 17 4.08 -10.90 -1.13
C VAL A 17 2.86 -11.62 -1.68
N SER A 18 2.96 -12.91 -1.97
CA SER A 18 1.88 -13.66 -2.61
C SER A 18 0.64 -13.76 -1.71
N ALA A 19 0.84 -13.99 -0.41
CA ALA A 19 -0.25 -14.06 0.56
C ALA A 19 -0.87 -12.68 0.79
N ASN A 20 -0.03 -11.65 0.93
CA ASN A 20 -0.46 -10.26 1.10
C ASN A 20 -1.23 -9.76 -0.12
N LEU A 21 -0.78 -10.09 -1.35
CA LEU A 21 -1.46 -9.70 -2.58
C LEU A 21 -2.81 -10.40 -2.72
N ALA A 22 -2.86 -11.70 -2.38
CA ALA A 22 -4.10 -12.46 -2.38
C ALA A 22 -5.11 -11.91 -1.35
N ALA A 23 -4.64 -11.49 -0.18
CA ALA A 23 -5.47 -10.83 0.83
C ALA A 23 -5.94 -9.44 0.34
N LEU A 24 -5.03 -8.64 -0.21
CA LEU A 24 -5.33 -7.30 -0.74
C LEU A 24 -6.38 -7.35 -1.87
N LYS A 25 -6.29 -8.32 -2.77
CA LYS A 25 -7.25 -8.51 -3.86
C LYS A 25 -8.64 -8.98 -3.41
N LYS A 26 -8.76 -9.55 -2.20
CA LYS A 26 -10.02 -10.07 -1.65
C LYS A 26 -10.82 -9.03 -0.88
N VAL A 27 -10.21 -7.90 -0.52
CA VAL A 27 -10.84 -6.87 0.32
C VAL A 27 -11.18 -5.63 -0.51
N ASP A 28 -12.16 -4.86 -0.07
CA ASP A 28 -12.61 -3.62 -0.73
C ASP A 28 -11.56 -2.50 -0.66
N SER A 29 -11.65 -1.50 -1.53
CA SER A 29 -10.64 -0.42 -1.63
C SER A 29 -10.36 0.34 -0.32
N TRP A 30 -11.32 0.42 0.60
CA TRP A 30 -11.09 1.00 1.94
C TRP A 30 -10.22 0.09 2.81
N SER A 31 -10.53 -1.20 2.81
CA SER A 31 -9.75 -2.24 3.51
C SER A 31 -8.38 -2.44 2.86
N GLN A 32 -8.25 -2.27 1.54
CA GLN A 32 -6.97 -2.30 0.86
C GLN A 32 -6.05 -1.16 1.32
N ARG A 33 -6.60 0.05 1.49
CA ARG A 33 -5.87 1.19 2.04
C ARG A 33 -5.35 0.87 3.44
N ASP A 34 -6.25 0.43 4.33
CA ASP A 34 -5.91 0.09 5.71
C ASP A 34 -4.88 -1.05 5.80
N PHE A 35 -5.00 -2.06 4.95
CA PHE A 35 -4.03 -3.15 4.82
C PHE A 35 -2.64 -2.62 4.47
N VAL A 36 -2.57 -1.69 3.50
CA VAL A 36 -1.29 -1.12 3.05
C VAL A 36 -0.68 -0.18 4.11
N GLU A 37 -1.51 0.58 4.82
CA GLU A 37 -1.08 1.44 5.94
C GLU A 37 -0.56 0.59 7.10
N LYS A 38 -1.30 -0.45 7.51
CA LYS A 38 -0.92 -1.35 8.61
C LYS A 38 0.32 -2.17 8.29
N GLY A 39 0.49 -2.58 7.04
CA GLY A 39 1.72 -3.24 6.57
C GLY A 39 2.92 -2.31 6.49
N GLY A 40 2.74 -1.00 6.70
CA GLY A 40 3.83 -0.02 6.73
C GLY A 40 4.46 0.28 5.38
N TRP A 41 3.88 -0.21 4.28
CA TRP A 41 4.42 -0.02 2.93
C TRP A 41 4.15 1.40 2.40
N ALA A 42 3.05 2.03 2.82
CA ALA A 42 2.74 3.42 2.52
C ALA A 42 3.42 4.44 3.47
N THR A 43 4.01 3.96 4.58
CA THR A 43 4.67 4.83 5.55
C THR A 43 5.96 5.40 4.97
N VAL A 44 5.98 6.70 4.73
CA VAL A 44 7.13 7.43 4.17
C VAL A 44 7.93 8.06 5.31
N PRO A 45 9.24 7.79 5.43
CA PRO A 45 10.06 8.38 6.49
C PRO A 45 10.19 9.90 6.30
N GLY A 46 10.13 10.63 7.41
CA GLY A 46 10.08 12.10 7.44
C GLY A 46 8.64 12.59 7.47
N SER A 47 8.19 13.00 8.66
CA SER A 47 6.86 13.52 9.04
C SER A 47 6.02 14.07 7.87
N LYS A 48 5.36 13.18 7.13
CA LYS A 48 4.33 13.59 6.17
C LYS A 48 2.98 13.56 6.87
N PRO A 49 2.06 14.49 6.54
CA PRO A 49 0.74 14.51 7.12
C PRO A 49 0.01 13.17 6.89
N PRO A 50 -0.84 12.73 7.82
CA PRO A 50 -1.55 11.44 7.73
C PRO A 50 -2.36 11.30 6.44
N GLU A 51 -2.85 12.41 5.89
CA GLU A 51 -3.55 12.44 4.59
C GLU A 51 -2.67 11.99 3.43
N GLN A 52 -1.37 12.33 3.45
CA GLN A 52 -0.43 11.87 2.43
C GLN A 52 -0.18 10.37 2.53
N VAL A 53 -0.08 9.82 3.74
CA VAL A 53 0.07 8.37 3.96
C VAL A 53 -1.15 7.63 3.44
N SER A 54 -2.35 8.12 3.77
CA SER A 54 -3.62 7.57 3.29
C SER A 54 -3.75 7.63 1.76
N ALA A 55 -3.37 8.75 1.14
CA ALA A 55 -3.37 8.89 -0.32
C ALA A 55 -2.37 7.93 -0.99
N VAL A 56 -1.17 7.77 -0.42
CA VAL A 56 -0.16 6.81 -0.90
C VAL A 56 -0.65 5.39 -0.76
N ALA A 57 -1.27 5.04 0.38
CA ALA A 57 -1.82 3.71 0.61
C ALA A 57 -2.92 3.36 -0.38
N LYS A 58 -3.84 4.30 -0.65
CA LYS A 58 -4.90 4.11 -1.64
C LYS A 58 -4.33 3.94 -3.05
N ALA A 59 -3.36 4.78 -3.44
CA ALA A 59 -2.71 4.68 -4.74
C ALA A 59 -1.95 3.36 -4.89
N CYS A 60 -1.23 2.95 -3.85
CA CYS A 60 -0.47 1.70 -3.82
C CYS A 60 -1.38 0.47 -3.91
N ALA A 61 -2.48 0.46 -3.14
CA ALA A 61 -3.51 -0.56 -3.23
C ALA A 61 -4.05 -0.69 -4.67
N SER A 62 -4.37 0.43 -5.31
CA SER A 62 -4.86 0.45 -6.69
C SER A 62 -3.83 -0.02 -7.72
N LEU A 63 -2.53 0.12 -7.45
CA LEU A 63 -1.45 -0.39 -8.33
C LEU A 63 -1.22 -1.89 -8.14
N LEU A 64 -1.39 -2.41 -6.93
CA LEU A 64 -1.21 -3.83 -6.60
C LEU A 64 -2.45 -4.68 -6.93
N ALA A 65 -3.63 -4.09 -6.77
CA ALA A 65 -4.92 -4.69 -7.06
C ALA A 65 -5.77 -3.74 -7.91
N PRO A 66 -5.38 -3.48 -9.18
CA PRO A 66 -6.26 -2.81 -10.13
C PRO A 66 -7.51 -3.67 -10.29
N ALA A 67 -8.68 -3.03 -10.23
CA ALA A 67 -9.98 -3.67 -10.43
C ALA A 67 -10.07 -4.36 -11.80
#